data_AF-A0A6B9CJW3-F1
#
_entry.id   AF-A0A6B9CJW3-F1
#
_cell.length_a   1.000
_cell.length_b   1.000
_cell.length_c   1.000
_cell.angle_alpha   90.00
_cell.angle_beta   90.00
_cell.angle_gamma   90.00
#
_symmetry.space_group_name_H-M   'P 1'
#
loop_
_entity.id
_entity.type
_entity.pdbx_description
1 polymer ?
#
loop_
_entity_poly.entity_id
_entity_poly.type
_entity_poly.pdbx_seq_one_letter_code
_entity_poly.pdbx_strand_id
1 'polypeptide(L)'
;NIILIAENIQQVIGSMIQPLNIINVSWKNLTFRLKRKKVIHFMKLFFDELTLPQTPREEAIQKKFDSESRNNTWKLALIYTISVVMYVYMPFFISDIEDRVLAYRAWLPYSLDNVHYYYMTYLHQSVAVTIAALGNGATETLVSGFMIQICAQFEILEERFRQLPQILNEMRANNELESNILLTEKRLTTRLIRHHLRIFDIFVLGVCTYTLAFFKSINNNSISI
;
A
#
# COMPACT_ATOMS: atom_id res chain seq x y z
N ASN A 1 28.17 -5.32 38.60
CA ASN A 1 27.42 -4.13 38.12
C ASN A 1 27.21 -4.05 36.61
N ILE A 2 27.63 -5.04 35.79
CA ILE A 2 27.38 -5.03 34.33
C ILE A 2 26.11 -5.83 33.94
N ILE A 3 25.67 -6.76 34.79
CA ILE A 3 24.52 -7.64 34.52
C ILE A 3 23.17 -6.92 34.70
N LEU A 4 23.08 -5.90 35.58
CA LEU A 4 21.88 -5.06 35.74
C LEU A 4 21.65 -4.07 34.59
N ILE A 5 22.68 -3.77 33.79
CA ILE A 5 22.55 -2.91 32.61
C ILE A 5 21.98 -3.72 31.43
N ALA A 6 22.21 -5.03 31.34
CA ALA A 6 21.71 -5.86 30.24
C ALA A 6 20.18 -6.06 30.28
N GLU A 7 19.59 -6.23 31.47
CA GLU A 7 18.12 -6.22 31.64
C GLU A 7 17.53 -4.85 31.28
N ASN A 8 18.25 -3.78 31.63
CA ASN A 8 17.86 -2.40 31.31
C ASN A 8 18.01 -2.10 29.81
N ILE A 9 19.03 -2.62 29.12
CA ILE A 9 19.23 -2.41 27.67
C ILE A 9 18.08 -2.99 26.86
N GLN A 10 17.64 -4.23 27.14
CA GLN A 10 16.48 -4.81 26.44
C GLN A 10 15.20 -4.00 26.69
N GLN A 11 15.01 -3.51 27.91
CA GLN A 11 13.87 -2.68 28.28
C GLN A 11 13.93 -1.27 27.64
N VAL A 12 15.12 -0.70 27.52
CA VAL A 12 15.40 0.58 26.84
C VAL A 12 15.22 0.43 25.34
N ILE A 13 15.75 -0.63 24.74
CA ILE A 13 15.56 -0.95 23.31
C ILE A 13 14.07 -1.10 23.02
N GLY A 14 13.34 -1.89 23.81
CA GLY A 14 11.88 -2.03 23.67
C GLY A 14 11.13 -0.71 23.79
N SER A 15 11.56 0.16 24.72
CA SER A 15 10.97 1.49 24.93
C SER A 15 11.31 2.48 23.80
N MET A 16 12.44 2.31 23.09
CA MET A 16 12.85 3.15 21.96
C MET A 16 12.25 2.70 20.61
N ILE A 17 12.03 1.40 20.41
CA ILE A 17 11.46 0.86 19.17
C ILE A 17 10.05 1.38 18.90
N GLN A 18 9.23 1.44 19.96
CA GLN A 18 7.83 1.86 19.91
C GLN A 18 7.62 3.28 19.34
N PRO A 19 8.27 4.35 19.88
CA PRO A 19 8.13 5.69 19.34
C PRO A 19 8.75 5.84 17.93
N LEU A 20 9.84 5.14 17.63
CA LEU A 20 10.44 5.13 16.28
C LEU A 20 9.45 4.59 15.23
N ASN A 21 8.72 3.52 15.57
CA ASN A 21 7.67 2.98 14.69
C ASN A 21 6.53 3.98 14.49
N ILE A 22 6.09 4.67 15.55
CA ILE A 22 5.04 5.70 15.45
C ILE A 22 5.51 6.86 14.56
N ILE A 23 6.76 7.33 14.70
CA ILE A 23 7.33 8.39 13.87
C ILE A 23 7.37 7.95 12.40
N ASN A 24 7.83 6.72 12.12
CA ASN A 24 7.87 6.17 10.77
C ASN A 24 6.47 6.10 10.14
N VAL A 25 5.49 5.54 10.85
CA VAL A 25 4.10 5.44 10.38
C VAL A 25 3.49 6.83 10.15
N SER A 26 3.74 7.77 11.06
CA SER A 26 3.26 9.15 10.94
C SER A 26 3.89 9.86 9.73
N TRP A 27 5.18 9.63 9.50
CA TRP A 27 5.91 10.15 8.34
C TRP A 27 5.37 9.60 7.02
N LYS A 28 5.09 8.29 6.96
CA LYS A 28 4.44 7.66 5.79
C LYS A 28 3.08 8.28 5.51
N ASN A 29 2.24 8.40 6.53
CA ASN A 29 0.91 9.00 6.41
C ASN A 29 0.97 10.46 5.94
N LEU A 30 1.89 11.26 6.48
CA LEU A 30 2.11 12.64 6.06
C LEU A 30 2.58 12.70 4.60
N THR A 31 3.55 11.86 4.23
CA THR A 31 4.04 11.77 2.85
C THR A 31 2.92 11.40 1.89
N PHE A 32 2.09 10.42 2.23
CA PHE A 32 0.92 10.04 1.44
C PHE A 32 -0.06 11.20 1.27
N ARG A 33 -0.39 11.93 2.36
CA ARG A 33 -1.26 13.11 2.32
C ARG A 33 -0.69 14.23 1.44
N LEU A 34 0.62 14.51 1.54
CA LEU A 34 1.29 15.51 0.71
C LEU A 34 1.32 15.11 -0.77
N LYS A 35 1.40 13.81 -1.06
CA LYS A 35 1.39 13.27 -2.43
C LYS A 35 -0.01 12.92 -2.94
N ARG A 36 -1.09 13.23 -2.20
CA ARG A 36 -2.48 12.89 -2.58
C ARG A 36 -2.86 13.30 -4.00
N LYS A 37 -2.36 14.45 -4.47
CA LYS A 37 -2.62 14.93 -5.84
C LYS A 37 -2.03 13.98 -6.89
N LYS A 38 -0.85 13.40 -6.61
CA LYS A 38 -0.24 12.37 -7.45
C LYS A 38 -1.04 11.08 -7.41
N VAL A 39 -1.53 10.65 -6.24
CA VAL A 39 -2.38 9.45 -6.10
C VAL A 39 -3.69 9.59 -6.88
N ILE A 40 -4.33 10.76 -6.82
CA ILE A 40 -5.56 11.03 -7.59
C ILE A 40 -5.27 11.08 -9.09
N HIS A 41 -4.18 11.76 -9.49
CA HIS A 41 -3.75 11.78 -10.89
C HIS A 41 -3.43 10.37 -11.40
N PHE A 42 -2.81 9.55 -10.56
CA PHE A 42 -2.50 8.16 -10.83
C PHE A 42 -3.77 7.31 -11.00
N MET A 43 -4.78 7.49 -10.14
CA MET A 43 -6.06 6.81 -10.30
C MET A 43 -6.73 7.19 -11.63
N LYS A 44 -6.65 8.45 -12.04
CA LYS A 44 -7.13 8.90 -13.36
C LYS A 44 -6.40 8.26 -14.54
N LEU A 45 -5.13 7.87 -14.35
CA LEU A 45 -4.34 7.22 -15.40
C LEU A 45 -4.85 5.81 -15.76
N PHE A 46 -5.46 5.11 -14.81
CA PHE A 46 -6.09 3.81 -15.08
C PHE A 46 -7.42 3.93 -15.82
N PHE A 47 -8.05 5.10 -15.80
CA PHE A 47 -9.27 5.39 -16.54
C PHE A 47 -9.01 6.11 -17.87
N ASP A 48 -7.76 6.09 -18.34
CA ASP A 48 -7.37 6.63 -19.64
C ASP A 48 -7.89 5.71 -20.77
N GLU A 49 -8.19 6.25 -21.94
CA GLU A 49 -8.78 5.49 -23.06
C GLU A 49 -7.89 4.32 -23.51
N LEU A 50 -6.58 4.43 -23.27
CA LEU A 50 -5.59 3.39 -23.58
C LEU A 50 -5.64 2.21 -22.61
N THR A 51 -6.08 2.39 -21.37
CA THR A 51 -6.07 1.37 -20.30
C THR A 51 -7.44 0.73 -20.07
N LEU A 52 -8.50 1.31 -20.64
CA LEU A 52 -9.84 0.74 -20.63
C LEU A 52 -9.88 -0.56 -21.46
N PRO A 53 -10.57 -1.61 -20.96
CA PRO A 53 -10.79 -2.84 -21.71
C PRO A 53 -11.69 -2.55 -22.93
N GLN A 54 -11.26 -3.02 -24.10
CA GLN A 54 -11.92 -2.79 -25.40
C GLN A 54 -12.62 -4.04 -25.93
N THR A 55 -12.20 -5.22 -25.47
CA THR A 55 -12.74 -6.51 -25.92
C THR A 55 -13.37 -7.27 -24.75
N PRO A 56 -14.34 -8.17 -25.02
CA PRO A 56 -14.94 -9.01 -23.98
C PRO A 56 -13.91 -9.84 -23.20
N ARG A 57 -12.81 -10.20 -23.87
CA ARG A 57 -11.70 -10.94 -23.26
C ARG A 57 -10.88 -10.07 -22.31
N GLU A 58 -10.61 -8.82 -22.68
CA GLU A 58 -9.99 -7.84 -21.77
C GLU A 58 -10.87 -7.54 -20.56
N GLU A 59 -12.19 -7.46 -20.75
CA GLU A 59 -13.14 -7.27 -19.63
C GLU A 59 -13.14 -8.46 -18.66
N ALA A 60 -13.08 -9.69 -19.19
CA ALA A 60 -12.97 -10.88 -18.35
C ALA A 60 -11.68 -10.90 -17.52
N ILE A 61 -10.55 -10.49 -18.11
CA ILE A 61 -9.26 -10.34 -17.40
C ILE A 61 -9.40 -9.28 -16.29
N GLN A 62 -9.92 -8.10 -16.61
CA GLN A 62 -10.10 -7.02 -15.63
C GLN A 62 -10.99 -7.48 -14.47
N LYS A 63 -12.12 -8.15 -14.75
CA LYS A 63 -13.05 -8.66 -13.74
C LYS A 63 -12.41 -9.69 -12.81
N LYS A 64 -11.54 -10.56 -13.33
CA LYS A 64 -10.77 -11.52 -12.54
C LYS A 64 -9.88 -10.79 -11.54
N PHE A 65 -9.10 -9.81 -11.98
CA PHE A 65 -8.22 -9.04 -11.11
C PHE A 65 -8.97 -8.13 -10.13
N ASP A 66 -10.13 -7.60 -10.51
CA ASP A 66 -10.98 -6.82 -9.61
C ASP A 66 -11.53 -7.69 -8.47
N SER A 67 -11.88 -8.95 -8.77
CA SER A 67 -12.27 -9.93 -7.76
C SER A 67 -11.12 -10.25 -6.80
N GLU A 68 -9.92 -10.50 -7.34
CA GLU A 68 -8.72 -10.74 -6.54
C GLU A 68 -8.36 -9.52 -5.67
N SER A 69 -8.44 -8.31 -6.23
CA SER A 69 -8.20 -7.05 -5.52
C SER A 69 -9.18 -6.88 -4.34
N ARG A 70 -10.46 -7.18 -4.56
CA ARG A 70 -11.49 -7.11 -3.52
C ARG A 70 -11.27 -8.15 -2.42
N ASN A 71 -10.92 -9.37 -2.80
CA ASN A 71 -10.61 -10.45 -1.85
C ASN A 71 -9.37 -10.10 -1.01
N ASN A 72 -8.31 -9.58 -1.64
CA ASN A 72 -7.11 -9.13 -0.97
C ASN A 72 -7.38 -7.97 0.00
N THR A 73 -8.19 -6.99 -0.42
CA THR A 73 -8.63 -5.88 0.43
C THR A 73 -9.33 -6.38 1.69
N TRP A 74 -10.27 -7.33 1.56
CA TRP A 74 -10.97 -7.91 2.71
C TRP A 74 -10.05 -8.68 3.64
N LYS A 75 -9.13 -9.48 3.09
CA LYS A 75 -8.13 -10.23 3.88
C LYS A 75 -7.22 -9.30 4.67
N LEU A 76 -6.69 -8.25 4.03
CA LEU A 76 -5.86 -7.25 4.68
C LEU A 76 -6.63 -6.49 5.76
N ALA A 77 -7.87 -6.07 5.48
CA ALA A 77 -8.72 -5.41 6.46
C ALA A 77 -8.99 -6.30 7.68
N LEU A 78 -9.31 -7.58 7.46
CA LEU A 78 -9.53 -8.54 8.55
C LEU A 78 -8.29 -8.70 9.43
N ILE A 79 -7.12 -8.92 8.82
CA ILE A 79 -5.85 -9.04 9.56
C ILE A 79 -5.59 -7.78 10.39
N TYR A 80 -5.73 -6.60 9.79
CA TYR A 80 -5.55 -5.32 10.49
C TYR A 80 -6.50 -5.14 11.68
N THR A 81 -7.78 -5.47 11.50
CA THR A 81 -8.77 -5.39 12.59
C THR A 81 -8.41 -6.32 13.74
N ILE A 82 -8.03 -7.57 13.46
CA ILE A 82 -7.63 -8.53 14.49
C ILE A 82 -6.39 -8.04 15.22
N SER A 83 -5.37 -7.54 14.50
CA SER A 83 -4.14 -7.02 15.12
C SER A 83 -4.40 -5.84 16.05
N VAL A 84 -5.25 -4.89 15.64
CA VAL A 84 -5.60 -3.73 16.47
C VAL A 84 -6.38 -4.17 17.71
N VAL A 85 -7.38 -5.06 17.57
CA VAL A 85 -8.15 -5.58 18.70
C VAL A 85 -7.25 -6.31 19.69
N MET A 86 -6.39 -7.20 19.21
CA MET A 86 -5.47 -7.98 20.05
C MET A 86 -4.42 -7.10 20.73
N TYR A 87 -3.84 -6.12 20.04
CA TYR A 87 -2.73 -5.33 20.59
C TYR A 87 -3.18 -4.16 21.47
N VAL A 88 -4.28 -3.50 21.11
CA VAL A 88 -4.73 -2.25 21.76
C VAL A 88 -5.83 -2.50 22.77
N TYR A 89 -6.79 -3.40 22.47
CA TYR A 89 -7.99 -3.55 23.27
C TYR A 89 -7.93 -4.78 24.19
N MET A 90 -7.26 -5.87 23.81
CA MET A 90 -7.13 -7.06 24.66
C MET A 90 -6.48 -6.76 26.03
N PRO A 91 -5.39 -5.97 26.14
CA PRO A 91 -4.80 -5.64 27.44
C PRO A 91 -5.78 -4.85 28.34
N PHE A 92 -6.65 -4.03 27.76
CA PHE A 92 -7.67 -3.31 28.51
C PHE A 92 -8.69 -4.24 29.20
N PHE A 93 -9.00 -5.39 28.60
CA PHE A 93 -9.97 -6.35 29.14
C PHE A 93 -9.35 -7.40 30.08
N ILE A 94 -8.06 -7.71 29.91
CA ILE A 94 -7.40 -8.80 30.64
C ILE A 94 -6.57 -8.31 31.82
N SER A 95 -6.03 -7.07 31.76
CA SER A 95 -5.15 -6.58 32.82
C SER A 95 -5.91 -6.26 34.10
N ASP A 96 -5.51 -6.90 35.20
CA ASP A 96 -6.00 -6.61 36.54
C ASP A 96 -5.55 -5.22 37.01
N ILE A 97 -6.32 -4.66 37.94
CA ILE A 97 -6.15 -3.30 38.49
C ILE A 97 -4.78 -3.10 39.20
N GLU A 98 -4.09 -4.19 39.55
CA GLU A 98 -2.80 -4.19 40.23
C GLU A 98 -1.60 -4.14 39.26
N ASP A 99 -1.77 -4.54 37.99
CA ASP A 99 -0.71 -4.57 36.96
C ASP A 99 -0.86 -3.42 35.94
N ARG A 100 -1.11 -2.20 36.44
CA ARG A 100 -1.32 -1.01 35.58
C ARG A 100 -0.07 -0.59 34.84
N VAL A 101 0.15 -1.18 33.67
CA VAL A 101 1.14 -0.73 32.70
C VAL A 101 0.40 -0.12 31.52
N LEU A 102 0.68 1.16 31.23
CA LEU A 102 0.18 1.81 30.02
C LEU A 102 0.58 1.00 28.78
N ALA A 103 -0.33 0.91 27.79
CA ALA A 103 -0.06 0.27 26.50
C ALA A 103 1.22 0.81 25.82
N TYR A 104 1.50 2.10 26.02
CA TYR A 104 2.80 2.70 25.71
C TYR A 104 3.38 3.38 26.96
N ARG A 105 4.56 2.94 27.40
CA ARG A 105 5.32 3.61 28.46
C ARG A 105 5.68 5.02 28.00
N ALA A 106 5.04 6.01 28.60
CA ALA A 106 5.30 7.43 28.37
C ALA A 106 5.56 8.12 29.71
N TRP A 107 6.46 9.11 29.71
CA TRP A 107 6.61 9.99 30.87
C TRP A 107 5.45 10.99 30.88
N LEU A 108 4.62 10.93 31.92
CA LEU A 108 3.46 11.81 32.09
C LEU A 108 3.74 12.80 33.22
N PRO A 109 3.35 14.09 33.05
CA PRO A 109 3.56 15.11 34.08
C PRO A 109 2.61 14.97 35.29
N TYR A 110 1.71 13.98 35.27
CA TYR A 110 0.75 13.66 36.33
C TYR A 110 0.89 12.21 36.77
N SER A 111 0.61 11.93 38.04
CA SER A 111 0.63 10.57 38.55
C SER A 111 -0.59 9.78 38.08
N LEU A 112 -0.36 8.50 37.76
CA LEU A 112 -1.39 7.58 37.30
C LEU A 112 -2.11 6.87 38.47
N ASP A 113 -1.90 7.34 39.70
CA ASP A 113 -2.44 6.75 40.92
C ASP A 113 -3.98 6.86 40.95
N ASN A 114 -4.54 7.89 40.32
CA ASN A 114 -5.97 8.04 40.17
C ASN A 114 -6.48 7.22 38.98
N VAL A 115 -7.43 6.32 39.26
CA VAL A 115 -8.09 5.45 38.30
C VAL A 115 -8.68 6.21 37.11
N HIS A 116 -9.24 7.39 37.32
CA HIS A 116 -9.82 8.20 36.26
C HIS A 116 -8.75 8.74 35.29
N TYR A 117 -7.62 9.23 35.80
CA TYR A 117 -6.53 9.72 34.95
C TYR A 117 -5.85 8.58 34.17
N TYR A 118 -5.73 7.40 34.77
CA TYR A 118 -5.25 6.20 34.08
C TYR A 118 -6.13 5.84 32.88
N TYR A 119 -7.44 5.71 33.07
CA TYR A 119 -8.37 5.35 31.98
C TYR A 119 -8.43 6.40 30.88
N MET A 120 -8.41 7.69 31.23
CA MET A 120 -8.38 8.77 30.23
C MET A 120 -7.11 8.72 29.38
N THR A 121 -5.97 8.50 30.01
CA THR A 121 -4.67 8.39 29.32
C THR A 121 -4.63 7.17 28.41
N TYR A 122 -5.11 6.03 28.91
CA TYR A 122 -5.17 4.79 28.16
C TYR A 122 -6.08 4.94 26.93
N LEU A 123 -7.29 5.47 27.09
CA LEU A 123 -8.20 5.73 25.98
C LEU A 123 -7.58 6.67 24.94
N HIS A 124 -6.92 7.74 25.38
CA HIS A 124 -6.22 8.66 24.47
C HIS A 124 -5.12 7.94 23.66
N GLN A 125 -4.28 7.14 24.31
CA GLN A 125 -3.25 6.35 23.63
C GLN A 125 -3.86 5.33 22.65
N SER A 126 -4.90 4.62 23.06
CA SER A 126 -5.59 3.62 22.23
C SER A 126 -6.24 4.23 20.98
N VAL A 127 -6.87 5.40 21.11
CA VAL A 127 -7.42 6.13 19.96
C VAL A 127 -6.30 6.58 19.02
N ALA A 128 -5.21 7.15 19.56
CA ALA A 128 -4.09 7.60 18.74
C ALA A 128 -3.44 6.45 17.95
N VAL A 129 -3.21 5.31 18.59
CA VAL A 129 -2.65 4.10 17.96
C VAL A 129 -3.62 3.54 16.92
N THR A 130 -4.92 3.53 17.20
CA THR A 130 -5.95 3.06 16.25
C THR A 130 -5.95 3.91 14.98
N ILE A 131 -5.89 5.24 15.11
CA ILE A 131 -5.84 6.15 13.95
C ILE A 131 -4.58 5.93 13.13
N ALA A 132 -3.42 5.78 13.79
CA ALA A 132 -2.15 5.53 13.11
C ALA A 132 -2.15 4.19 12.37
N ALA A 133 -2.65 3.12 13.01
CA ALA A 133 -2.75 1.79 12.44
C ALA A 133 -3.71 1.75 11.25
N LEU A 134 -4.88 2.39 11.36
CA LEU A 134 -5.84 2.47 10.26
C LEU A 134 -5.28 3.23 9.06
N GLY A 135 -4.58 4.34 9.30
CA GLY A 135 -3.88 5.09 8.25
C GLY A 135 -2.84 4.24 7.54
N ASN A 136 -2.01 3.50 8.29
CA ASN A 136 -1.01 2.60 7.70
C ASN A 136 -1.66 1.49 6.87
N GLY A 137 -2.66 0.80 7.44
CA GLY A 137 -3.38 -0.27 6.76
C GLY A 137 -4.10 0.19 5.49
N ALA A 138 -4.71 1.37 5.50
CA ALA A 138 -5.28 1.98 4.31
C ALA A 138 -4.23 2.23 3.22
N THR A 139 -3.05 2.77 3.58
CA THR A 139 -1.99 3.00 2.59
C THR A 139 -1.40 1.72 2.02
N GLU A 140 -1.18 0.69 2.83
CA GLU A 140 -0.68 -0.61 2.37
C GLU A 140 -1.70 -1.33 1.48
N THR A 141 -2.98 -1.25 1.84
CA THR A 141 -4.08 -1.83 1.05
C THR A 141 -4.21 -1.14 -0.30
N LEU A 142 -4.10 0.20 -0.34
CA LEU A 142 -4.11 0.97 -1.58
C LEU A 142 -2.93 0.61 -2.50
N VAL A 143 -1.72 0.52 -1.96
CA VAL A 143 -0.52 0.15 -2.72
C VAL A 143 -0.65 -1.28 -3.26
N SER A 144 -1.13 -2.21 -2.45
CA SER A 144 -1.39 -3.59 -2.89
C SER A 144 -2.45 -3.64 -4.00
N GLY A 145 -3.54 -2.89 -3.86
CA GLY A 145 -4.56 -2.75 -4.90
C GLY A 145 -3.99 -2.20 -6.22
N PHE A 146 -3.10 -1.20 -6.15
CA PHE A 146 -2.42 -0.66 -7.33
C PHE A 146 -1.52 -1.69 -8.01
N MET A 147 -0.77 -2.49 -7.25
CA MET A 147 0.05 -3.56 -7.83
C MET A 147 -0.79 -4.58 -8.58
N ILE A 148 -1.93 -5.00 -8.01
CA ILE A 148 -2.87 -5.92 -8.66
C ILE A 148 -3.40 -5.33 -9.97
N GLN A 149 -3.77 -4.04 -9.97
CA GLN A 149 -4.25 -3.35 -11.18
C GLN A 149 -3.16 -3.19 -12.25
N ILE A 150 -1.90 -2.96 -11.85
CA ILE A 150 -0.76 -2.96 -12.78
C ILE A 150 -0.60 -4.34 -13.43
N CYS A 151 -0.69 -5.42 -12.65
CA CYS A 151 -0.65 -6.79 -13.18
C CYS A 151 -1.78 -7.03 -14.19
N ALA A 152 -3.00 -6.57 -13.90
CA ALA A 152 -4.12 -6.66 -14.83
C ALA A 152 -3.83 -5.96 -16.16
N GLN A 153 -3.24 -4.76 -16.10
CA GLN A 153 -2.87 -3.99 -17.29
C GLN A 153 -1.77 -4.66 -18.12
N PHE A 154 -0.83 -5.39 -17.48
CA PHE A 154 0.14 -6.20 -18.19
C PHE A 154 -0.50 -7.40 -18.91
N GLU A 155 -1.44 -8.10 -18.28
CA GLU A 155 -2.16 -9.23 -18.91
C GLU A 155 -3.03 -8.75 -20.09
N ILE A 156 -3.65 -7.57 -19.98
CA ILE A 156 -4.34 -6.89 -21.09
C ILE A 156 -3.37 -6.55 -22.23
N LEU A 157 -2.20 -6.00 -21.90
CA LEU A 157 -1.17 -5.65 -22.90
C LEU A 157 -0.67 -6.89 -23.64
N GLU A 158 -0.46 -8.00 -22.94
CA GLU A 158 -0.07 -9.29 -23.53
C GLU A 158 -1.14 -9.81 -24.50
N GLU A 159 -2.42 -9.76 -24.11
CA GLU A 159 -3.53 -10.17 -24.98
C GLU A 159 -3.59 -9.30 -26.25
N ARG A 160 -3.40 -7.99 -26.14
CA ARG A 160 -3.34 -7.08 -27.31
C ARG A 160 -2.14 -7.38 -28.20
N PHE A 161 -0.99 -7.72 -27.63
CA PHE A 161 0.20 -8.12 -28.39
C PHE A 161 -0.06 -9.42 -29.17
N ARG A 162 -0.78 -10.37 -28.56
CA ARG A 162 -1.17 -11.64 -29.20
C ARG A 162 -2.19 -11.47 -30.32
N GLN A 163 -3.09 -10.50 -30.21
CA GLN A 163 -4.09 -10.18 -31.25
C GLN A 163 -3.48 -9.47 -32.47
N LEU A 164 -2.37 -8.73 -32.30
CA LEU A 164 -1.71 -7.99 -33.38
C LEU A 164 -1.41 -8.86 -34.62
N PRO A 165 -0.69 -10.00 -34.53
CA PRO A 165 -0.41 -10.82 -35.70
C PRO A 165 -1.67 -11.45 -36.31
N GLN A 166 -2.72 -11.70 -35.50
CA GLN A 166 -3.99 -12.24 -35.99
C GLN A 166 -4.69 -11.24 -36.90
N ILE A 167 -4.80 -9.97 -36.46
CA ILE A 167 -5.38 -8.88 -37.24
C ILE A 167 -4.61 -8.66 -38.56
N LEU A 168 -3.28 -8.69 -38.53
CA LEU A 168 -2.45 -8.54 -39.73
C LEU A 168 -2.66 -9.70 -40.72
N ASN A 169 -2.72 -10.94 -40.22
CA ASN A 169 -2.96 -12.12 -41.04
C ASN A 169 -4.36 -12.11 -41.66
N GLU A 170 -5.38 -11.65 -40.93
CA GLU A 170 -6.75 -11.51 -41.44
C GLU A 170 -6.83 -10.46 -42.56
N MET A 171 -6.20 -9.29 -42.39
CA MET A 171 -6.15 -8.28 -43.46
C MET A 171 -5.43 -8.82 -44.71
N ARG A 172 -4.34 -9.57 -44.53
CA ARG A 172 -3.63 -10.21 -45.63
C ARG A 172 -4.49 -11.28 -46.32
N ALA A 173 -5.23 -12.09 -45.55
CA ALA A 173 -6.15 -13.09 -46.10
C ALA A 173 -7.31 -12.45 -46.89
N ASN A 174 -7.75 -11.25 -46.48
CA ASN A 174 -8.76 -10.46 -47.19
C ASN A 174 -8.20 -9.70 -48.41
N ASN A 175 -6.92 -9.91 -48.76
CA ASN A 175 -6.21 -9.20 -49.84
C ASN A 175 -6.27 -7.67 -49.69
N GLU A 176 -6.20 -7.15 -48.45
CA GLU A 176 -6.07 -5.72 -48.24
C GLU A 176 -4.76 -5.17 -48.83
N LEU A 177 -4.77 -3.89 -49.18
CA LEU A 177 -3.60 -3.21 -49.73
C LEU A 177 -2.43 -3.25 -48.74
N GLU A 178 -1.24 -3.65 -49.19
CA GLU A 178 -0.05 -3.78 -48.33
C GLU A 178 0.29 -2.47 -47.58
N SER A 179 0.01 -1.31 -48.18
CA SER A 179 0.17 -0.02 -47.50
C SER A 179 -0.77 0.15 -46.30
N ASN A 180 -2.00 -0.36 -46.37
CA ASN A 180 -2.97 -0.32 -45.28
C ASN A 180 -2.55 -1.27 -44.14
N ILE A 181 -2.04 -2.45 -44.49
CA ILE A 181 -1.48 -3.42 -43.54
C ILE A 181 -0.32 -2.79 -42.78
N LEU A 182 0.64 -2.17 -43.49
CA LEU A 182 1.80 -1.50 -42.87
C LEU A 182 1.39 -0.32 -41.98
N LEU A 183 0.42 0.49 -42.41
CA LEU A 183 -0.12 1.61 -41.62
C LEU A 183 -0.78 1.11 -40.33
N THR A 184 -1.56 0.03 -40.42
CA THR A 184 -2.23 -0.58 -39.27
C THR A 184 -1.23 -1.20 -38.30
N GLU A 185 -0.23 -1.94 -38.78
CA GLU A 185 0.86 -2.48 -37.97
C GLU A 185 1.58 -1.36 -37.20
N LYS A 186 2.02 -0.31 -37.92
CA LYS A 186 2.69 0.83 -37.29
C LYS A 186 1.81 1.50 -36.24
N ARG A 187 0.51 1.67 -36.51
CA ARG A 187 -0.46 2.26 -35.59
C ARG A 187 -0.64 1.42 -34.33
N LEU A 188 -0.80 0.10 -34.47
CA LEU A 188 -1.00 -0.83 -33.36
C LEU A 188 0.25 -0.94 -32.49
N THR A 189 1.42 -1.11 -33.10
CA THR A 189 2.72 -1.15 -32.39
C THR A 189 2.96 0.15 -31.61
N THR A 190 2.66 1.31 -32.20
CA THR A 190 2.77 2.61 -31.50
C THR A 190 1.80 2.72 -30.32
N ARG A 191 0.61 2.12 -30.41
CA ARG A 191 -0.33 2.07 -29.28
C ARG A 191 0.19 1.17 -28.15
N LEU A 192 0.71 -0.01 -28.48
CA LEU A 192 1.30 -0.95 -27.52
C LEU A 192 2.48 -0.34 -26.76
N ILE A 193 3.41 0.30 -27.47
CA ILE A 193 4.57 0.96 -26.86
C ILE A 193 4.11 2.07 -25.90
N ARG A 194 3.14 2.90 -26.31
CA ARG A 194 2.59 3.96 -25.45
C ARG A 194 1.88 3.38 -24.22
N HIS A 195 1.12 2.30 -24.37
CA HIS A 195 0.46 1.63 -23.24
C HIS A 195 1.49 1.07 -22.25
N HIS A 196 2.54 0.40 -22.73
CA HIS A 196 3.63 -0.08 -21.88
C HIS A 196 4.34 1.05 -21.14
N LEU A 197 4.71 2.13 -21.83
CA LEU A 197 5.34 3.31 -21.20
C LEU A 197 4.42 3.92 -20.13
N ARG A 198 3.11 3.96 -20.40
CA ARG A 198 2.12 4.42 -19.42
C ARG A 198 2.09 3.54 -18.18
N ILE A 199 2.09 2.21 -18.33
CA ILE A 199 2.16 1.26 -17.21
C ILE A 199 3.46 1.43 -16.42
N PHE A 200 4.57 1.66 -17.11
CA PHE A 200 5.87 1.91 -16.46
C PHE A 200 5.86 3.23 -15.66
N ASP A 201 5.32 4.31 -16.23
CA ASP A 201 5.15 5.57 -15.52
C ASP A 201 4.25 5.40 -14.28
N ILE A 202 3.16 4.63 -14.40
CA ILE A 202 2.28 4.24 -13.30
C ILE A 202 3.09 3.54 -12.21
N PHE A 203 3.85 2.51 -12.57
CA PHE A 203 4.67 1.75 -11.63
C PHE A 203 5.69 2.63 -10.89
N VAL A 204 6.46 3.43 -11.63
CA VAL A 204 7.49 4.32 -11.04
C VAL A 204 6.87 5.40 -10.16
N LEU A 205 5.79 6.04 -10.61
CA LEU A 205 5.19 7.16 -9.86
C LEU A 205 4.43 6.68 -8.61
N GLY A 206 3.74 5.54 -8.68
CA GLY A 206 2.91 5.02 -7.59
C GLY A 206 3.68 4.18 -6.59
N VAL A 207 4.44 3.20 -7.07
CA VAL A 207 5.10 2.20 -6.23
C VAL A 207 6.43 2.74 -5.71
N CYS A 208 7.31 3.23 -6.60
CA CYS A 208 8.63 3.70 -6.16
C CYS A 208 8.55 4.92 -5.25
N THR A 209 7.54 5.80 -5.36
CA THR A 209 7.43 6.92 -4.41
C THR A 209 7.06 6.49 -3.00
N TYR A 210 6.29 5.41 -2.87
CA TYR A 210 5.96 4.78 -1.58
C TYR A 210 7.15 3.96 -1.05
N THR A 211 7.78 3.15 -1.90
CA THR A 211 8.92 2.31 -1.52
C THR A 211 10.18 3.13 -1.24
N LEU A 212 10.43 4.26 -1.92
CA LEU A 212 11.54 5.17 -1.59
C LEU A 212 11.31 5.89 -0.26
N ALA A 213 10.06 6.17 0.13
CA ALA A 213 9.77 6.66 1.48
C ALA A 213 10.08 5.58 2.53
N PHE A 214 9.78 4.31 2.22
CA PHE A 214 10.14 3.16 3.04
C PHE A 214 11.66 2.95 3.14
N PHE A 215 12.39 2.91 2.02
CA PHE A 215 13.85 2.78 1.99
C PHE A 215 14.55 3.97 2.62
N LYS A 216 14.06 5.20 2.44
CA LYS A 216 14.62 6.36 3.13
C LYS A 216 14.37 6.30 4.64
N SER A 217 13.23 5.76 5.09
CA SER A 217 13.00 5.51 6.51
C SER A 217 13.91 4.40 7.05
N ILE A 218 14.17 3.33 6.30
CA ILE A 218 15.10 2.28 6.71
C ILE A 218 16.52 2.82 6.73
N ASN A 219 16.93 3.56 5.70
CA ASN A 219 18.29 4.08 5.57
C ASN A 219 18.59 5.14 6.64
N ASN A 220 17.62 6.00 6.99
CA ASN A 220 17.77 6.89 8.15
C ASN A 220 17.88 6.12 9.48
N ASN A 221 17.25 4.95 9.59
CA ASN A 221 17.38 4.11 10.79
C ASN A 221 18.69 3.31 10.83
N SER A 222 19.27 2.95 9.68
CA SER A 222 20.57 2.26 9.60
C SER A 222 21.78 3.20 9.60
N ILE A 223 21.59 4.52 9.43
CA ILE A 223 22.66 5.54 9.55
C ILE A 223 22.79 6.07 11.00
N SER A 224 21.92 5.65 11.93
CA SER A 224 21.98 6.01 13.36
C SER A 224 22.51 4.91 14.29
N ILE A 225 23.22 3.91 13.74
CA ILE A 225 24.03 2.93 14.50
C ILE A 225 25.50 3.24 14.20
#